data_AF-N9F6J9-F1
#
_entry.id   AF-N9F6J9-F1
#
_cell.length_a   1.000
_cell.length_b   1.000
_cell.length_c   1.000
_cell.angle_alpha   90.00
_cell.angle_beta   90.00
_cell.angle_gamma   90.00
#
_symmetry.space_group_name_H-M   'P 1'
#
loop_
_entity.id
_entity.type
_entity.pdbx_description
1 polymer ?
#
loop_
_entity_poly.entity_id
_entity_poly.type
_entity_poly.pdbx_seq_one_letter_code
_entity_poly.pdbx_strand_id
1 'polypeptide(L)'
;MNDDLQHYVPTKLDDPGKFLIFDQSVAILALMLFIAGYWVNHPFIGLVVGIGLAYWFNKVKAGYHIGFVQHLFYWVSGTPKLEELPESGNRFFFG
;
A
#
# COMPACT_ATOMS: atom_id res chain seq x y z
N MET A 1 -18.73 -24.87 -13.82
CA MET A 1 -18.08 -23.54 -13.94
C MET A 1 -19.19 -22.60 -14.36
N ASN A 2 -19.51 -21.55 -13.59
CA ASN A 2 -20.66 -20.69 -13.91
C ASN A 2 -20.32 -19.83 -15.13
N ASP A 3 -21.07 -20.01 -16.23
CA ASP A 3 -20.87 -19.31 -17.51
C ASP A 3 -21.06 -17.78 -17.39
N ASP A 4 -21.76 -17.31 -16.35
CA ASP A 4 -22.01 -15.89 -16.08
C ASP A 4 -20.74 -15.08 -15.73
N LEU A 5 -19.63 -15.74 -15.37
CA LEU A 5 -18.36 -15.09 -15.03
C LEU A 5 -17.45 -14.88 -16.24
N GLN A 6 -17.74 -15.46 -17.41
CA GLN A 6 -16.86 -15.36 -18.57
C GLN A 6 -16.78 -13.95 -19.17
N HIS A 7 -17.76 -13.08 -18.87
CA HIS A 7 -17.82 -11.70 -19.37
C HIS A 7 -17.75 -10.64 -18.26
N TYR A 8 -17.55 -11.05 -17.01
CA TYR A 8 -17.47 -10.11 -15.89
C TYR A 8 -16.06 -9.52 -15.81
N VAL A 9 -15.91 -8.28 -16.29
CA VAL A 9 -14.69 -7.49 -16.09
C VAL A 9 -14.71 -6.92 -14.66
N PRO A 10 -13.77 -7.31 -13.79
CA PRO A 10 -13.74 -6.81 -12.42
C PRO A 10 -13.40 -5.31 -12.41
N THR A 11 -14.30 -4.50 -11.84
CA THR A 11 -14.13 -3.05 -11.74
C THR A 11 -13.22 -2.60 -10.59
N LYS A 12 -12.78 -3.54 -9.75
CA LYS A 12 -12.01 -3.29 -8.51
C LYS A 12 -10.63 -3.93 -8.49
N LEU A 13 -10.06 -4.19 -9.67
CA LEU A 13 -8.74 -4.83 -9.76
C LEU A 13 -7.64 -3.95 -9.14
N ASP A 14 -7.74 -2.63 -9.30
CA ASP A 14 -6.79 -1.63 -8.80
C ASP A 14 -7.20 -0.97 -7.47
N ASP A 15 -8.15 -1.55 -6.74
CA ASP A 15 -8.53 -1.01 -5.43
C ASP A 15 -7.33 -1.11 -4.47
N PRO A 16 -6.99 -0.03 -3.74
CA PRO A 16 -5.85 -0.03 -2.85
C PRO A 16 -6.02 -1.08 -1.75
N GLY A 17 -4.93 -1.76 -1.42
CA GLY A 17 -4.91 -2.73 -0.33
C GLY A 17 -5.42 -2.11 0.98
N LYS A 18 -6.34 -2.81 1.64
CA LYS A 18 -6.90 -2.41 2.94
C LYS A 18 -6.48 -3.41 4.00
N PHE A 19 -6.20 -2.91 5.19
CA PHE A 19 -6.04 -3.70 6.41
C PHE A 19 -7.21 -3.38 7.35
N LEU A 20 -8.15 -4.33 7.47
CA LEU A 20 -9.44 -4.13 8.12
C LEU A 20 -10.21 -2.95 7.48
N ILE A 21 -10.29 -1.80 8.16
CA ILE A 21 -10.93 -0.58 7.69
C ILE A 21 -9.93 0.51 7.27
N PHE A 22 -8.64 0.28 7.48
CA PHE A 22 -7.58 1.24 7.19
C PHE A 22 -6.89 0.92 5.87
N ASP A 23 -6.27 1.94 5.27
CA ASP A 23 -5.37 1.73 4.15
C ASP A 23 -4.13 0.93 4.59
N GLN A 24 -3.69 -0.02 3.78
CA GLN A 24 -2.59 -0.94 4.09
C GLN A 24 -1.31 -0.18 4.48
N SER A 25 -0.95 0.90 3.77
CA SER A 25 0.28 1.65 4.07
C SER A 25 0.22 2.35 5.44
N VAL A 26 -0.96 2.84 5.82
CA VAL A 26 -1.21 3.48 7.12
C VAL A 26 -1.17 2.45 8.25
N ALA A 27 -1.77 1.29 8.03
CA ALA A 27 -1.77 0.19 9.00
C ALA A 27 -0.38 -0.39 9.23
N ILE A 28 0.40 -0.61 8.15
CA ILE A 28 1.79 -1.09 8.26
C ILE A 28 2.63 -0.11 9.08
N LEU A 29 2.51 1.20 8.83
CA LEU A 29 3.24 2.21 9.58
C LEU A 29 2.91 2.18 11.08
N ALA A 30 1.62 2.14 11.42
CA ALA A 30 1.17 2.05 12.81
C ALA A 30 1.67 0.78 13.49
N LEU A 31 1.60 -0.37 12.81
CA LEU A 31 2.04 -1.65 13.35
C LEU A 31 3.56 -1.72 13.53
N MET A 32 4.33 -1.18 12.58
CA MET A 32 5.80 -1.09 12.68
C MET A 32 6.24 -0.31 13.91
N LEU A 33 5.58 0.82 14.19
CA LEU A 33 5.89 1.66 15.36
C LEU A 33 5.44 1.02 16.67
N PHE A 34 4.32 0.30 16.67
CA PHE A 34 3.91 -0.51 17.81
C PHE A 34 4.94 -1.60 18.13
N ILE A 35 5.36 -2.36 17.11
CA ILE A 35 6.40 -3.39 17.24
C ILE A 35 7.70 -2.74 17.74
N ALA A 36 8.14 -1.63 17.16
CA ALA A 36 9.32 -0.90 17.62
C ALA A 36 9.20 -0.48 19.10
N GLY A 37 8.04 0.01 19.53
CA GLY A 37 7.79 0.32 20.94
C GLY A 37 7.87 -0.91 21.85
N TYR A 38 7.41 -2.07 21.37
CA TYR A 38 7.56 -3.34 22.08
C TYR A 38 9.05 -3.71 22.28
N TRP A 39 9.90 -3.54 21.25
CA TRP A 39 11.34 -3.78 21.37
C TRP A 39 12.03 -2.88 22.41
N VAL A 40 11.52 -1.67 22.63
CA VAL A 40 12.04 -0.71 23.63
C VAL A 40 11.33 -0.87 25.00
N ASN A 41 10.58 -1.95 25.23
CA ASN A 41 9.79 -2.21 26.44
C ASN A 41 8.71 -1.16 26.76
N HIS A 42 8.31 -0.35 25.76
CA HIS A 42 7.30 0.68 25.89
C HIS A 42 6.22 0.55 24.77
N PRO A 43 5.46 -0.56 24.74
CA PRO A 43 4.52 -0.85 23.67
C PRO A 43 3.40 0.20 23.56
N PHE A 44 2.90 0.72 24.69
CA PHE A 44 1.84 1.74 24.68
C PHE A 44 2.31 3.08 24.10
N ILE A 45 3.55 3.48 24.37
CA ILE A 45 4.12 4.70 23.78
C ILE A 45 4.28 4.51 22.27
N GLY A 46 4.80 3.35 21.84
CA GLY A 46 4.89 2.99 20.42
C GLY A 46 3.52 2.97 19.73
N LEU A 47 2.47 2.54 20.41
CA LEU A 47 1.10 2.56 19.91
C LEU A 47 0.58 3.99 19.70
N VAL A 48 0.71 4.86 20.71
CA VAL A 48 0.22 6.24 20.63
C VAL A 48 0.97 7.03 19.55
N VAL A 49 2.30 6.89 19.51
CA VAL A 49 3.14 7.51 18.47
C VAL A 49 2.81 6.92 17.09
N GLY A 50 2.61 5.60 17.02
CA GLY A 50 2.22 4.89 15.81
C GLY A 50 0.93 5.40 15.20
N ILE A 51 -0.12 5.52 16.01
CA ILE A 51 -1.41 6.05 15.57
C ILE A 51 -1.28 7.53 15.17
N GLY A 52 -0.56 8.35 15.95
CA GLY A 52 -0.36 9.76 15.64
C GLY A 52 0.36 9.99 14.31
N LEU A 53 1.46 9.27 14.08
CA LEU A 53 2.20 9.33 12.81
C LEU A 53 1.40 8.76 11.65
N ALA A 54 0.68 7.66 11.85
CA ALA A 54 -0.20 7.09 10.83
C ALA A 54 -1.33 8.05 10.41
N TYR A 55 -1.93 8.75 11.38
CA TYR A 55 -2.94 9.78 11.09
C TYR A 55 -2.36 10.94 10.28
N TRP A 56 -1.20 11.46 10.68
CA TRP A 56 -0.53 12.54 9.96
C TRP A 56 -0.12 12.10 8.55
N PHE A 57 0.43 10.90 8.41
CA PHE A 57 0.79 10.31 7.12
C PHE A 57 -0.43 10.15 6.21
N ASN A 58 -1.57 9.68 6.73
CA ASN A 58 -2.81 9.59 5.98
C ASN A 58 -3.28 10.95 5.46
N LYS A 59 -3.15 12.01 6.28
CA LYS A 59 -3.47 13.38 5.87
C LYS A 59 -2.58 13.89 4.74
N VAL A 60 -1.28 13.62 4.79
CA VAL A 60 -0.34 13.99 3.72
C VAL A 60 -0.64 13.21 2.45
N LYS A 61 -0.89 11.90 2.58
CA LYS A 61 -1.21 11.01 1.46
C LYS A 61 -2.49 11.41 0.72
N ALA A 62 -3.47 12.00 1.39
CA ALA A 62 -4.74 12.43 0.79
C ALA A 62 -4.59 13.43 -0.38
N GLY A 63 -3.45 14.13 -0.49
CA GLY A 63 -3.15 15.02 -1.62
C GLY A 63 -2.58 14.33 -2.86
N TYR A 64 -2.30 13.03 -2.79
CA TYR A 64 -1.64 12.27 -3.86
C TYR A 64 -2.56 11.22 -4.48
N HIS A 65 -2.16 10.72 -5.66
CA HIS A 65 -2.87 9.65 -6.37
C HIS A 65 -2.98 8.37 -5.51
N ILE A 66 -4.08 7.63 -5.70
CA ILE A 66 -4.32 6.34 -5.06
C ILE A 66 -3.16 5.39 -5.41
N GLY A 67 -2.56 4.75 -4.41
CA GLY A 67 -1.38 3.88 -4.64
C GLY A 67 -0.04 4.60 -4.82
N PHE A 68 0.05 5.93 -4.60
CA PHE A 68 1.30 6.70 -4.66
C PHE A 68 2.46 6.04 -3.89
N VAL A 69 2.19 5.52 -2.69
CA VAL A 69 3.21 4.88 -1.84
C VAL A 69 3.79 3.63 -2.50
N GLN A 70 2.94 2.80 -3.09
CA GLN A 70 3.36 1.59 -3.80
C GLN A 70 4.16 1.95 -5.06
N HIS A 71 3.74 3.01 -5.76
CA HIS A 71 4.46 3.50 -6.92
C HIS A 71 5.84 4.04 -6.55
N LEU A 72 5.93 4.86 -5.49
CA LEU A 72 7.20 5.36 -4.97
C LEU A 72 8.12 4.22 -4.53
N PHE A 73 7.57 3.23 -3.83
CA PHE A 73 8.31 2.05 -3.40
C PHE A 73 8.85 1.25 -4.60
N TYR A 74 8.04 1.10 -5.66
CA TYR A 74 8.47 0.48 -6.92
C TYR A 74 9.65 1.22 -7.55
N TRP A 75 9.61 2.56 -7.63
CA TRP A 75 10.71 3.34 -8.20
C TRP A 75 11.99 3.30 -7.37
N VAL A 76 11.87 3.31 -6.04
CA VAL A 76 13.03 3.34 -5.13
C VAL A 76 13.67 1.96 -4.97
N SER A 77 12.86 0.92 -4.86
CA SER A 77 13.34 -0.44 -4.55
C SER A 77 13.39 -1.37 -5.77
N GLY A 78 12.70 -1.03 -6.86
CA GLY A 78 12.47 -1.93 -7.99
C GLY A 78 11.52 -3.09 -7.68
N THR A 79 10.80 -3.05 -6.55
CA THR A 79 9.91 -4.13 -6.10
C THR A 79 8.46 -3.66 -5.91
N PRO A 80 7.45 -4.50 -6.22
CA PRO A 80 7.54 -5.85 -6.77
C PRO A 80 7.94 -5.85 -8.25
N LYS A 81 8.74 -6.85 -8.66
CA LYS A 81 8.93 -7.13 -10.10
C LYS A 81 7.61 -7.61 -10.66
N LEU A 82 7.14 -6.95 -11.70
CA LEU A 82 5.92 -7.35 -12.39
C LEU A 82 6.27 -8.57 -13.24
N GLU A 83 5.69 -9.73 -12.91
CA GLU A 83 6.04 -11.03 -13.52
C GLU A 83 5.76 -11.05 -15.04
N GLU A 84 4.67 -10.40 -15.45
CA GLU A 84 4.23 -10.39 -16.85
C GLU A 84 4.69 -9.16 -17.65
N LEU A 85 5.14 -8.09 -16.97
CA LEU A 85 5.48 -6.83 -17.63
C LEU A 85 7.00 -6.56 -17.57
N PRO A 86 7.65 -6.24 -18.70
CA PRO A 86 9.06 -5.86 -18.70
C PRO A 86 9.28 -4.60 -17.85
N GLU A 87 10.52 -4.35 -17.45
CA GLU A 87 10.89 -3.14 -16.70
C GLU A 87 10.37 -1.88 -17.39
N SER A 88 10.01 -0.87 -16.60
CA SER A 88 9.31 0.34 -17.07
C SER A 88 9.99 1.03 -18.26
N GLY A 89 11.34 1.01 -18.32
CA GLY A 89 12.13 1.60 -19.40
C GLY A 89 12.06 0.87 -20.75
N ASN A 90 11.60 -0.39 -20.78
CA ASN A 90 11.53 -1.22 -21.98
C ASN A 90 10.09 -1.45 -22.49
N ARG A 91 9.12 -0.69 -21.97
CA ARG A 91 7.71 -0.82 -22.37
C ARG A 91 7.42 0.03 -23.61
N PHE A 92 7.02 -0.64 -24.68
CA PHE A 92 6.46 0.03 -25.85
C PHE A 92 4.96 0.22 -25.64
N PHE A 93 4.51 1.46 -25.50
CA PHE A 93 3.10 1.80 -25.45
C PHE A 93 2.63 2.12 -26.87
N PHE A 94 1.72 1.30 -27.41
CA PHE A 94 0.95 1.69 -28.58
C PHE A 94 -0.10 2.70 -28.12
N GLY A 95 -0.01 3.93 -28.65
CA GLY A 95 -1.00 4.99 -28.41
C GLY A 95 -2.32 4.72 -29.12
#